data_AF-A0A6C0JNW9-F1
#
_entry.id   AF-A0A6C0JNW9-F1
#
_cell.length_a   1.000
_cell.length_b   1.000
_cell.length_c   1.000
_cell.angle_alpha   90.00
_cell.angle_beta   90.00
_cell.angle_gamma   90.00
#
_symmetry.space_group_name_H-M   'P 1'
#
loop_
_entity.id
_entity.type
_entity.pdbx_description
1 polymer ?
#
loop_
_entity_poly.entity_id
_entity_poly.type
_entity_poly.pdbx_seq_one_letter_code
_entity_poly.pdbx_strand_id
1 'polypeptide(L)'
;MKIFFNGFYSGFLDNKNPGTNIDFFIYLFKKIYNIDSIQIGNLNDSNILCEFDMLINTKTAIDVKKWQHTYLFNGESKCLCDTNKYDCVLFGERNNNNIINLPLYISYLFSNKINFDNINKIDTVPKKDICVVISNPNGCKRNYILSKLEKYFAIDYLGRYKNKSNFILNAPYNSDEFKQKISEYKFIISMENSREDTYITEKIILGLNAGIIPIYWGSKNIYDYFNKERILALLENDNIELDIEINKLIQKINQIKNDDKLWLDIVNKSCYPLNILEENANFRKIDDVVSDIKNLLKIDNKNYYNSISKIYTITNKEFENDNYNSVSKFLLKDLNLNENFVKFMCPTYKNLITDKLFNKYFKSINLSPKFLNRNIKRSELSLILNYKTILEDIVKNYKSGLFIIFESDILPNKDINKLNDFINFIKDKEWDFINLGEHHNNIFGNASIELFEKIDNNKLIEDITNKDSKYRIIRKTHTRCLDSIIWKYDAIKKFLDYMNENDNYNLPLDYYIIKYLEKNKDIKHYWTINNFFINGSNNGFLKTNIQTDIN
;
A
#
# COMPACT_ATOMS: atom_id res chain seq x y z
N MET A 1 18.55 23.64 9.53
CA MET A 1 17.30 23.42 10.29
C MET A 1 17.64 22.78 11.64
N LYS A 2 16.92 23.14 12.71
CA LYS A 2 17.10 22.56 14.06
C LYS A 2 15.85 21.77 14.49
N ILE A 3 16.07 20.56 14.99
CA ILE A 3 15.02 19.63 15.44
C ILE A 3 15.21 19.33 16.92
N PHE A 4 14.12 19.44 17.68
CA PHE A 4 14.08 19.00 19.08
C PHE A 4 13.47 17.59 19.13
N PHE A 5 14.26 16.62 19.57
CA PHE A 5 13.81 15.26 19.84
C PHE A 5 13.43 15.12 21.33
N ASN A 6 12.18 14.81 21.62
CA ASN A 6 11.65 14.74 22.99
C ASN A 6 11.16 13.33 23.35
N GLY A 7 11.51 12.87 24.55
CA GLY A 7 10.95 11.64 25.14
C GLY A 7 11.43 10.32 24.52
N PHE A 8 12.49 10.35 23.71
CA PHE A 8 13.10 9.14 23.15
C PHE A 8 13.83 8.32 24.22
N TYR A 9 13.97 7.02 23.95
CA TYR A 9 14.61 6.06 24.84
C TYR A 9 16.12 6.27 24.98
N SER A 10 16.69 5.69 26.06
CA SER A 10 18.13 5.68 26.29
C SER A 10 18.87 5.03 25.12
N GLY A 11 19.99 5.62 24.73
CA GLY A 11 20.80 5.16 23.61
C GLY A 11 20.39 5.74 22.24
N PHE A 12 19.34 6.57 22.17
CA PHE A 12 18.82 7.12 20.91
C PHE A 12 19.77 8.13 20.27
N LEU A 13 20.23 9.13 21.03
CA LEU A 13 21.07 10.23 20.52
C LEU A 13 22.52 9.81 20.26
N ASP A 14 23.01 8.75 20.91
CA ASP A 14 24.39 8.27 20.80
C ASP A 14 24.49 6.94 20.03
N ASN A 15 23.42 6.53 19.35
CA ASN A 15 23.33 5.32 18.52
C ASN A 15 23.71 4.01 19.25
N LYS A 16 23.52 3.95 20.58
CA LYS A 16 23.79 2.75 21.38
C LYS A 16 22.58 1.82 21.52
N ASN A 17 21.40 2.26 21.10
CA ASN A 17 20.21 1.42 21.06
C ASN A 17 20.15 0.61 19.74
N PRO A 18 19.93 -0.71 19.77
CA PRO A 18 19.82 -1.52 18.54
C PRO A 18 18.51 -1.31 17.76
N GLY A 19 17.58 -0.49 18.29
CA GLY A 19 16.36 -0.07 17.63
C GLY A 19 16.54 1.10 16.66
N THR A 20 15.46 1.85 16.45
CA THR A 20 15.43 3.02 15.56
C THR A 20 16.29 4.17 16.08
N ASN A 21 17.48 4.36 15.54
CA ASN A 21 18.40 5.37 16.05
C ASN A 21 18.17 6.76 15.42
N ILE A 22 18.90 7.77 15.90
CA ILE A 22 18.73 9.16 15.41
C ILE A 22 19.13 9.33 13.94
N ASP A 23 20.06 8.52 13.42
CA ASP A 23 20.52 8.61 12.03
C ASP A 23 19.36 8.39 11.05
N PHE A 24 18.42 7.51 11.39
CA PHE A 24 17.19 7.30 10.60
C PHE A 24 16.39 8.60 10.44
N PHE A 25 16.14 9.31 11.55
CA PHE A 25 15.38 10.55 11.53
C PHE A 25 16.14 11.68 10.83
N ILE A 26 17.46 11.79 11.05
CA ILE A 26 18.29 12.75 10.34
C ILE A 26 18.21 12.50 8.83
N TYR A 27 18.35 11.25 8.39
CA TYR A 27 18.23 10.90 6.97
C TYR A 27 16.85 11.21 6.41
N LEU A 28 15.80 10.83 7.12
CA LEU A 28 14.41 11.07 6.75
C LEU A 28 14.13 12.57 6.58
N PHE A 29 14.45 13.38 7.58
CA PHE A 29 14.19 14.82 7.56
C PHE A 29 15.04 15.58 6.54
N LYS A 30 16.28 15.16 6.27
CA LYS A 30 17.09 15.75 5.18
C LYS A 30 16.38 15.62 3.84
N LYS A 31 15.81 14.45 3.56
CA LYS A 31 15.04 14.18 2.33
C LYS A 31 13.70 14.92 2.30
N ILE A 32 12.98 14.99 3.42
CA ILE A 32 11.72 15.74 3.52
C ILE A 32 11.92 17.22 3.23
N TYR A 33 12.95 17.84 3.80
CA TYR A 33 13.16 19.29 3.67
C TYR A 33 14.14 19.69 2.56
N ASN A 34 14.70 18.72 1.85
CA ASN A 34 15.71 18.91 0.81
C ASN A 34 16.89 19.78 1.30
N ILE A 35 17.48 19.38 2.44
CA ILE A 35 18.59 20.08 3.09
C ILE A 35 19.77 19.13 3.36
N ASP A 36 20.98 19.65 3.27
CA ASP A 36 22.20 18.85 3.44
C ASP A 36 22.51 18.52 4.91
N SER A 37 22.06 19.38 5.84
CA SER A 37 22.39 19.25 7.26
C SER A 37 21.22 19.56 8.20
N ILE A 38 21.15 18.78 9.27
CA ILE A 38 20.21 18.93 10.37
C ILE A 38 21.03 19.05 11.65
N GLN A 39 20.65 20.01 12.48
CA GLN A 39 21.21 20.19 13.81
C GLN A 39 20.21 19.70 14.85
N ILE A 40 20.71 19.00 15.87
CA ILE A 40 19.92 18.66 17.05
C ILE A 40 19.88 19.93 17.90
N GLY A 41 18.68 20.46 18.09
CA GLY A 41 18.46 21.63 18.94
C GLY A 41 17.80 21.24 20.26
N ASN A 42 17.42 22.28 21.00
CA ASN A 42 16.65 22.17 22.23
C ASN A 42 15.25 22.78 22.02
N LEU A 43 14.44 22.75 23.08
CA LEU A 43 13.08 23.29 23.10
C LEU A 43 13.00 24.74 22.60
N ASN A 44 13.98 25.58 22.91
CA ASN A 44 13.93 27.01 22.62
C ASN A 44 14.35 27.32 21.18
N ASP A 45 15.44 26.72 20.69
CA ASP A 45 16.07 27.10 19.41
C ASP A 45 15.69 26.22 18.20
N SER A 46 14.89 25.17 18.40
CA SER A 46 14.41 24.31 17.32
C SER A 46 13.15 24.83 16.64
N ASN A 47 12.98 24.54 15.35
CA ASN A 47 11.77 24.89 14.59
C ASN A 47 10.84 23.68 14.39
N ILE A 48 11.40 22.47 14.45
CA ILE A 48 10.67 21.21 14.31
C ILE A 48 10.68 20.48 15.65
N LEU A 49 9.54 19.89 16.00
CA LEU A 49 9.40 18.98 17.13
C LEU A 49 9.26 17.55 16.60
N CYS A 50 10.01 16.62 17.16
CA CYS A 50 9.80 15.19 16.97
C CYS A 50 9.72 14.53 18.35
N GLU A 51 8.57 13.95 18.67
CA GLU A 51 8.35 13.28 19.96
C GLU A 51 8.24 11.77 19.75
N PHE A 52 8.80 11.02 20.69
CA PHE A 52 8.47 9.61 20.83
C PHE A 52 7.19 9.48 21.66
N ASP A 53 6.27 8.65 21.20
CA ASP A 53 4.91 8.55 21.74
C ASP A 53 4.83 8.20 23.24
N MET A 54 5.79 7.44 23.76
CA MET A 54 5.85 7.13 25.19
C MET A 54 6.31 8.29 26.08
N LEU A 55 6.84 9.38 25.51
CA LEU A 55 7.32 10.57 26.23
C LEU A 55 8.19 10.21 27.45
N ILE A 56 9.20 9.36 27.27
CA ILE A 56 9.99 8.79 28.37
C ILE A 56 10.60 9.92 29.22
N ASN A 57 10.26 9.93 30.51
CA ASN A 57 10.73 10.89 31.52
C ASN A 57 10.50 12.37 31.17
N THR A 58 9.51 12.68 30.33
CA THR A 58 9.20 14.05 29.90
C THR A 58 7.69 14.23 29.72
N LYS A 59 7.28 15.44 29.32
CA LYS A 59 5.92 15.75 28.86
C LYS A 59 5.99 16.23 27.42
N THR A 60 4.86 16.18 26.72
CA THR A 60 4.76 16.72 25.36
C THR A 60 5.14 18.21 25.34
N ALA A 61 5.89 18.60 24.31
CA ALA A 61 6.29 19.97 24.05
C ALA A 61 5.45 20.64 22.95
N ILE A 62 4.39 19.97 22.49
CA ILE A 62 3.61 20.40 21.32
C ILE A 62 2.96 21.77 21.51
N ASP A 63 2.41 22.03 22.71
CA ASP A 63 1.70 23.26 23.06
C ASP A 63 2.63 24.35 23.65
N VAL A 64 3.96 24.10 23.72
CA VAL A 64 4.90 25.04 24.35
C VAL A 64 5.14 26.29 23.49
N LYS A 65 5.12 26.13 22.16
CA LYS A 65 5.28 27.22 21.20
C LYS A 65 4.72 26.81 19.84
N LYS A 66 4.62 27.76 18.92
CA LYS A 66 4.30 27.45 17.52
C LYS A 66 5.49 26.81 16.83
N TRP A 67 5.37 25.52 16.52
CA TRP A 67 6.32 24.78 15.70
C TRP A 67 6.07 25.01 14.21
N GLN A 68 7.09 24.82 13.39
CA GLN A 68 6.93 24.81 11.92
C GLN A 68 6.20 23.54 11.49
N HIS A 69 6.67 22.37 11.95
CA HIS A 69 5.95 21.11 11.87
C HIS A 69 6.23 20.29 13.13
N THR A 70 5.28 19.44 13.49
CA THR A 70 5.31 18.55 14.64
C THR A 70 5.18 17.09 14.17
N TYR A 71 6.05 16.23 14.69
CA TYR A 71 6.09 14.81 14.37
C TYR A 71 5.91 13.98 15.64
N LEU A 72 5.07 12.96 15.56
CA LEU A 72 4.97 11.90 16.57
C LEU A 72 5.51 10.60 15.95
N PHE A 73 6.44 9.93 16.62
CA PHE A 73 6.89 8.60 16.25
C PHE A 73 6.39 7.58 17.27
N ASN A 74 5.69 6.55 16.79
CA ASN A 74 5.24 5.45 17.62
C ASN A 74 5.82 4.12 17.13
N GLY A 75 6.54 3.44 18.02
CA GLY A 75 7.06 2.07 17.80
C GLY A 75 6.26 0.97 18.50
N GLU A 76 5.28 1.35 19.32
CA GLU A 76 4.40 0.40 20.02
C GLU A 76 3.17 0.07 19.18
N SER A 77 2.39 -0.93 19.58
CA SER A 77 1.22 -1.36 18.80
C SER A 77 0.04 -0.38 18.82
N LYS A 78 0.03 0.57 19.75
CA LYS A 78 -1.01 1.61 19.87
C LYS A 78 -0.37 2.91 20.28
N CYS A 79 -0.87 4.02 19.75
CA CYS A 79 -0.45 5.36 20.19
C CYS A 79 -1.07 5.68 21.56
N LEU A 80 -0.26 6.29 22.42
CA LEU A 80 -0.63 6.80 23.74
C LEU A 80 -0.98 8.29 23.68
N CYS A 81 -0.28 9.06 22.84
CA CYS A 81 -0.55 10.48 22.63
C CYS A 81 -1.80 10.68 21.75
N ASP A 82 -2.46 11.84 21.92
CA ASP A 82 -3.49 12.29 20.99
C ASP A 82 -2.87 12.64 19.64
N THR A 83 -3.07 11.75 18.67
CA THR A 83 -2.49 11.87 17.33
C THR A 83 -2.98 13.11 16.59
N ASN A 84 -4.17 13.64 16.89
CA ASN A 84 -4.76 14.77 16.16
C ASN A 84 -4.04 16.09 16.42
N LYS A 85 -3.20 16.17 17.47
CA LYS A 85 -2.45 17.38 17.79
C LYS A 85 -1.21 17.57 16.92
N TYR A 86 -0.73 16.51 16.26
CA TYR A 86 0.50 16.54 15.47
C TYR A 86 0.21 16.74 13.99
N ASP A 87 1.13 17.40 13.29
CA ASP A 87 1.02 17.57 11.83
C ASP A 87 1.27 16.26 11.08
N CYS A 88 2.15 15.40 11.63
CA CYS A 88 2.49 14.10 11.03
C CYS A 88 2.76 13.04 12.11
N VAL A 89 2.12 11.88 11.99
CA VAL A 89 2.30 10.73 12.89
C VAL A 89 2.91 9.56 12.12
N LEU A 90 4.12 9.15 12.50
CA LEU A 90 4.82 7.99 11.95
C LEU A 90 4.47 6.76 12.77
N PHE A 91 3.65 5.87 12.21
CA PHE A 91 3.09 4.73 12.94
C PHE A 91 2.86 3.52 12.01
N GLY A 92 2.84 2.31 12.58
CA GLY A 92 2.51 1.05 11.89
C GLY A 92 1.04 0.91 11.52
N GLU A 93 0.49 1.91 10.81
CA GLU A 93 -0.85 1.94 10.25
C GLU A 93 -0.83 2.56 8.84
N ARG A 94 -1.61 2.03 7.89
CA ARG A 94 -1.74 2.61 6.55
C ARG A 94 -2.17 4.09 6.59
N ASN A 95 -1.73 4.86 5.59
CA ASN A 95 -1.92 6.31 5.53
C ASN A 95 -3.38 6.71 5.73
N ASN A 96 -3.63 7.64 6.64
CA ASN A 96 -4.97 8.13 6.97
C ASN A 96 -4.87 9.45 7.74
N ASN A 97 -5.58 10.49 7.31
CA ASN A 97 -5.51 11.82 7.91
C ASN A 97 -4.04 12.31 8.00
N ASN A 98 -3.51 12.44 9.21
CA ASN A 98 -2.14 12.83 9.50
C ASN A 98 -1.19 11.64 9.82
N ILE A 99 -1.68 10.41 9.76
CA ILE A 99 -0.89 9.20 9.95
C ILE A 99 -0.20 8.83 8.63
N ILE A 100 1.12 8.62 8.71
CA ILE A 100 1.96 8.09 7.65
C ILE A 100 2.48 6.72 8.08
N ASN A 101 2.25 5.75 7.21
CA ASN A 101 2.62 4.36 7.42
C ASN A 101 4.13 4.20 7.52
N LEU A 102 4.61 3.87 8.71
CA LEU A 102 5.99 3.48 8.97
C LEU A 102 5.96 2.18 9.78
N PRO A 103 5.87 1.01 9.10
CA PRO A 103 6.12 -0.26 9.75
C PRO A 103 7.52 -0.22 10.37
N LEU A 104 7.62 -0.57 11.65
CA LEU A 104 8.82 -0.36 12.46
C LEU A 104 10.05 -1.03 11.84
N TYR A 105 9.87 -2.19 11.19
CA TYR A 105 10.94 -2.92 10.50
C TYR A 105 11.71 -2.06 9.49
N ILE A 106 11.08 -1.09 8.82
CA ILE A 106 11.75 -0.22 7.83
C ILE A 106 12.86 0.60 8.51
N SER A 107 12.53 1.21 9.64
CA SER A 107 13.48 2.03 10.40
C SER A 107 14.59 1.19 11.03
N TYR A 108 14.29 -0.08 11.36
CA TYR A 108 15.27 -1.03 11.86
C TYR A 108 16.22 -1.54 10.77
N LEU A 109 15.72 -1.81 9.55
CA LEU A 109 16.58 -2.15 8.42
C LEU A 109 17.63 -1.07 8.18
N PHE A 110 17.22 0.21 8.24
CA PHE A 110 18.12 1.35 8.13
C PHE A 110 19.11 1.43 9.28
N SER A 111 18.60 1.47 10.52
CA SER A 111 19.43 1.68 11.72
C SER A 111 20.47 0.58 11.90
N ASN A 112 20.16 -0.63 11.43
CA ASN A 112 21.01 -1.81 11.54
C ASN A 112 21.72 -2.19 10.24
N LYS A 113 21.61 -1.36 9.19
CA LYS A 113 22.27 -1.56 7.88
C LYS A 113 21.99 -2.95 7.27
N ILE A 114 20.78 -3.46 7.46
CA ILE A 114 20.36 -4.76 6.93
C ILE A 114 19.89 -4.56 5.49
N ASN A 115 20.53 -5.27 4.56
CA ASN A 115 20.10 -5.38 3.17
C ASN A 115 19.92 -6.85 2.80
N PHE A 116 18.71 -7.23 2.39
CA PHE A 116 18.41 -8.61 2.00
C PHE A 116 19.16 -9.05 0.74
N ASP A 117 19.56 -8.12 -0.12
CA ASP A 117 20.35 -8.43 -1.33
C ASP A 117 21.77 -8.92 -0.98
N ASN A 118 22.26 -8.61 0.22
CA ASN A 118 23.58 -9.00 0.69
C ASN A 118 23.58 -10.36 1.41
N ILE A 119 22.42 -11.05 1.48
CA ILE A 119 22.35 -12.38 2.08
C ILE A 119 22.89 -13.39 1.07
N ASN A 120 24.02 -14.00 1.40
CA ASN A 120 24.62 -15.06 0.59
C ASN A 120 23.66 -16.24 0.46
N LYS A 121 23.75 -16.94 -0.68
CA LYS A 121 23.06 -18.21 -0.90
C LYS A 121 23.40 -19.18 0.23
N ILE A 122 22.36 -19.83 0.76
CA ILE A 122 22.47 -20.79 1.85
C ILE A 122 22.48 -22.19 1.26
N ASP A 123 23.50 -22.97 1.59
CA ASP A 123 23.72 -24.34 1.11
C ASP A 123 23.67 -25.39 2.23
N THR A 124 23.73 -24.94 3.48
CA THR A 124 23.82 -25.80 4.66
C THR A 124 22.53 -25.70 5.47
N VAL A 125 21.94 -26.86 5.74
CA VAL A 125 20.73 -26.96 6.55
C VAL A 125 21.10 -27.02 8.04
N PRO A 126 20.52 -26.16 8.90
CA PRO A 126 20.78 -26.18 10.33
C PRO A 126 20.29 -27.47 11.00
N LYS A 127 20.97 -27.88 12.08
CA LYS A 127 20.64 -29.12 12.81
C LYS A 127 19.44 -28.97 13.75
N LYS A 128 19.22 -27.77 14.31
CA LYS A 128 18.13 -27.53 15.26
C LYS A 128 16.89 -27.08 14.51
N ASP A 129 15.73 -27.35 15.08
CA ASP A 129 14.46 -27.08 14.41
C ASP A 129 13.96 -25.66 14.66
N ILE A 130 13.44 -25.38 15.85
CA ILE A 130 12.68 -24.15 16.12
C ILE A 130 13.25 -23.42 17.33
N CYS A 131 13.52 -22.12 17.17
CA CYS A 131 13.83 -21.21 18.29
C CYS A 131 12.80 -20.08 18.41
N VAL A 132 12.83 -19.42 19.57
CA VAL A 132 12.08 -18.20 19.83
C VAL A 132 12.82 -17.29 20.81
N VAL A 133 12.82 -15.99 20.54
CA VAL A 133 13.43 -14.97 21.42
C VAL A 133 12.34 -14.04 21.95
N ILE A 134 11.86 -14.30 23.17
CA ILE A 134 10.84 -13.46 23.83
C ILE A 134 11.33 -13.08 25.23
N SER A 135 11.27 -11.79 25.54
CA SER A 135 11.58 -11.28 26.88
C SER A 135 10.33 -10.88 27.66
N ASN A 136 9.33 -10.33 26.98
CA ASN A 136 8.08 -9.86 27.58
C ASN A 136 7.00 -10.95 27.48
N PRO A 137 6.41 -11.45 28.59
CA PRO A 137 5.33 -12.44 28.55
C PRO A 137 4.02 -11.89 27.97
N ASN A 138 3.87 -10.57 27.83
CA ASN A 138 2.66 -9.95 27.31
C ASN A 138 2.42 -10.32 25.85
N GLY A 139 1.23 -10.82 25.53
CA GLY A 139 0.83 -11.26 24.19
C GLY A 139 -0.02 -12.52 24.24
N CYS A 140 -1.26 -12.39 24.71
CA CYS A 140 -2.16 -13.53 24.94
C CYS A 140 -2.28 -14.45 23.73
N LYS A 141 -2.42 -13.87 22.53
CA LYS A 141 -2.58 -14.63 21.29
C LYS A 141 -1.30 -15.33 20.84
N ARG A 142 -0.16 -14.65 20.93
CA ARG A 142 1.16 -15.26 20.71
C ARG A 142 1.38 -16.44 21.65
N ASN A 143 1.07 -16.27 22.94
CA ASN A 143 1.22 -17.32 23.94
C ASN A 143 0.28 -18.50 23.68
N TYR A 144 -0.95 -18.24 23.20
CA TYR A 144 -1.89 -19.26 22.74
C TYR A 144 -1.29 -20.07 21.57
N ILE A 145 -0.81 -19.41 20.51
CA ILE A 145 -0.20 -20.09 19.36
C ILE A 145 1.01 -20.93 19.81
N LEU A 146 1.90 -20.35 20.63
CA LEU A 146 3.05 -21.05 21.19
C LEU A 146 2.63 -22.33 21.94
N SER A 147 1.61 -22.25 22.81
CA SER A 147 1.11 -23.41 23.55
C SER A 147 0.55 -24.52 22.67
N LYS A 148 0.07 -24.20 21.46
CA LYS A 148 -0.39 -25.18 20.48
C LYS A 148 0.81 -25.82 19.77
N LEU A 149 1.79 -25.02 19.34
CA LEU A 149 3.00 -25.50 18.68
C LEU A 149 3.87 -26.38 19.61
N GLU A 150 3.96 -26.03 20.90
CA GLU A 150 4.68 -26.79 21.93
C GLU A 150 4.18 -28.25 22.09
N LYS A 151 2.96 -28.57 21.65
CA LYS A 151 2.43 -29.94 21.68
C LYS A 151 3.04 -30.84 20.60
N TYR A 152 3.60 -30.25 19.55
CA TYR A 152 4.09 -30.97 18.36
C TYR A 152 5.59 -30.81 18.16
N PHE A 153 6.18 -29.71 18.66
CA PHE A 153 7.58 -29.38 18.44
C PHE A 153 8.29 -29.01 19.74
N ALA A 154 9.53 -29.47 19.87
CA ALA A 154 10.47 -28.88 20.82
C ALA A 154 10.86 -27.48 20.33
N ILE A 155 10.67 -26.47 21.20
CA ILE A 155 10.97 -25.08 20.90
C ILE A 155 12.01 -24.57 21.88
N ASP A 156 13.15 -24.13 21.37
CA ASP A 156 14.20 -23.53 22.18
C ASP A 156 13.86 -22.06 22.47
N TYR A 157 13.53 -21.77 23.72
CA TYR A 157 13.34 -20.41 24.22
C TYR A 157 14.69 -19.79 24.59
N LEU A 158 15.16 -18.86 23.76
CA LEU A 158 16.46 -18.20 23.94
C LEU A 158 16.35 -16.85 24.68
N GLY A 159 15.13 -16.33 24.84
CA GLY A 159 14.85 -15.12 25.63
C GLY A 159 14.64 -15.41 27.12
N ARG A 160 14.07 -14.47 27.88
CA ARG A 160 13.73 -14.68 29.30
C ARG A 160 12.43 -15.45 29.50
N TYR A 161 11.49 -15.32 28.58
CA TYR A 161 10.18 -15.94 28.66
C TYR A 161 10.28 -17.45 28.46
N LYS A 162 9.70 -18.25 29.37
CA LYS A 162 9.63 -19.72 29.33
C LYS A 162 10.99 -20.43 29.12
N ASN A 163 12.10 -19.74 29.36
CA ASN A 163 13.41 -20.30 29.19
C ASN A 163 13.72 -21.29 30.33
N LYS A 164 13.96 -22.55 29.94
CA LYS A 164 14.33 -23.65 30.84
C LYS A 164 15.83 -23.98 30.79
N SER A 165 16.56 -23.30 29.92
CA SER A 165 18.01 -23.41 29.76
C SER A 165 18.74 -22.46 30.71
N ASN A 166 19.98 -22.80 31.05
CA ASN A 166 20.90 -21.88 31.75
C ASN A 166 21.48 -20.80 30.82
N PHE A 167 21.05 -20.76 29.55
CA PHE A 167 21.51 -19.81 28.54
C PHE A 167 20.40 -18.85 28.13
N ILE A 168 20.66 -17.55 28.22
CA ILE A 168 19.83 -16.47 27.67
C ILE A 168 20.66 -15.75 26.62
N LEU A 169 20.13 -15.60 25.41
CA LEU A 169 20.75 -14.81 24.36
C LEU A 169 20.60 -13.32 24.69
N ASN A 170 21.63 -12.74 25.30
CA ASN A 170 21.70 -11.32 25.66
C ASN A 170 22.37 -10.43 24.59
N ALA A 171 22.76 -11.02 23.47
CA ALA A 171 23.37 -10.29 22.36
C ALA A 171 22.38 -9.27 21.77
N PRO A 172 22.82 -8.05 21.41
CA PRO A 172 21.98 -7.08 20.72
C PRO A 172 21.38 -7.70 19.45
N TYR A 173 20.10 -7.41 19.16
CA TYR A 173 19.37 -7.99 18.03
C TYR A 173 20.04 -7.78 16.66
N ASN A 174 20.88 -6.76 16.56
CA ASN A 174 21.61 -6.37 15.36
C ASN A 174 23.06 -6.87 15.32
N SER A 175 23.49 -7.66 16.30
CA SER A 175 24.87 -8.17 16.39
C SER A 175 25.07 -9.45 15.58
N ASP A 176 26.30 -9.66 15.12
CA ASP A 176 26.70 -10.91 14.48
C ASP A 176 26.57 -12.12 15.42
N GLU A 177 26.79 -11.93 16.72
CA GLU A 177 26.57 -12.98 17.73
C GLU A 177 25.11 -13.43 17.75
N PHE A 178 24.17 -12.49 17.75
CA PHE A 178 22.75 -12.80 17.68
C PHE A 178 22.42 -13.55 16.38
N LYS A 179 22.88 -13.03 15.25
CA LYS A 179 22.66 -13.63 13.93
C LYS A 179 23.19 -15.07 13.86
N GLN A 180 24.44 -15.30 14.30
CA GLN A 180 25.07 -16.61 14.32
C GLN A 180 24.27 -17.58 15.20
N LYS A 181 23.82 -17.14 16.38
CA LYS A 181 23.06 -18.00 17.28
C LYS A 181 21.73 -18.44 16.67
N ILE A 182 21.03 -17.51 16.03
CA ILE A 182 19.75 -17.79 15.37
C ILE A 182 19.94 -18.69 14.14
N SER A 183 21.05 -18.56 13.40
CA SER A 183 21.35 -19.39 12.22
C SER A 183 21.54 -20.89 12.52
N GLU A 184 21.67 -21.28 13.79
CA GLU A 184 21.70 -22.69 14.21
C GLU A 184 20.36 -23.44 14.02
N TYR A 185 19.27 -22.72 13.70
CA TYR A 185 17.89 -23.23 13.66
C TYR A 185 17.27 -23.18 12.26
N LYS A 186 16.42 -24.14 11.92
CA LYS A 186 15.64 -24.13 10.67
C LYS A 186 14.56 -23.05 10.66
N PHE A 187 13.96 -22.76 11.82
CA PHE A 187 12.85 -21.83 11.99
C PHE A 187 13.02 -20.91 13.20
N ILE A 188 12.42 -19.72 13.11
CA ILE A 188 12.26 -18.80 14.24
C ILE A 188 10.84 -18.30 14.36
N ILE A 189 10.28 -18.38 15.56
CA ILE A 189 8.97 -17.81 15.86
C ILE A 189 9.12 -16.30 15.99
N SER A 190 8.57 -15.60 15.00
CA SER A 190 8.67 -14.15 14.78
C SER A 190 7.32 -13.47 14.98
N MET A 191 6.70 -13.70 16.14
CA MET A 191 5.33 -13.25 16.42
C MET A 191 5.30 -11.93 17.18
N GLU A 192 4.41 -11.04 16.75
CA GLU A 192 4.14 -9.79 17.44
C GLU A 192 3.38 -10.00 18.76
N ASN A 193 3.44 -8.99 19.63
CA ASN A 193 2.71 -8.98 20.90
C ASN A 193 1.21 -8.70 20.72
N SER A 194 0.83 -8.03 19.64
CA SER A 194 -0.57 -7.84 19.22
C SER A 194 -0.67 -7.82 17.70
N ARG A 195 -1.91 -7.86 17.21
CA ARG A 195 -2.23 -7.81 15.78
C ARG A 195 -2.86 -6.46 15.46
N GLU A 196 -2.18 -5.68 14.65
CA GLU A 196 -2.62 -4.37 14.18
C GLU A 196 -2.33 -4.25 12.67
N ASP A 197 -2.73 -3.13 12.05
CA ASP A 197 -2.79 -2.97 10.59
C ASP A 197 -1.45 -3.25 9.89
N THR A 198 -0.45 -2.38 10.05
CA THR A 198 0.90 -2.57 9.48
C THR A 198 1.98 -2.54 10.56
N TYR A 199 1.60 -2.94 11.79
CA TYR A 199 2.50 -3.16 12.91
C TYR A 199 3.35 -4.42 12.65
N ILE A 200 4.40 -4.21 11.87
CA ILE A 200 5.40 -5.20 11.51
C ILE A 200 6.73 -4.68 12.02
N THR A 201 7.32 -5.41 12.96
CA THR A 201 8.47 -4.96 13.74
C THR A 201 9.76 -5.65 13.30
N GLU A 202 10.82 -5.46 14.07
CA GLU A 202 12.10 -6.13 13.87
C GLU A 202 12.00 -7.66 13.84
N LYS A 203 11.00 -8.25 14.51
CA LYS A 203 10.93 -9.70 14.74
C LYS A 203 11.02 -10.51 13.45
N ILE A 204 10.35 -10.08 12.39
CA ILE A 204 10.40 -10.78 11.09
C ILE A 204 11.80 -10.67 10.46
N ILE A 205 12.43 -9.50 10.53
CA ILE A 205 13.71 -9.26 9.85
C ILE A 205 14.87 -9.95 10.56
N LEU A 206 14.76 -10.26 11.86
CA LEU A 206 15.78 -11.04 12.60
C LEU A 206 15.97 -12.43 11.99
N GLY A 207 14.87 -13.14 11.71
CA GLY A 207 14.92 -14.45 11.08
C GLY A 207 15.39 -14.43 9.64
N LEU A 208 14.91 -13.44 8.87
CA LEU A 208 15.33 -13.25 7.47
C LEU A 208 16.84 -12.93 7.39
N ASN A 209 17.34 -12.00 8.21
CA ASN A 209 18.75 -11.65 8.24
C ASN A 209 19.65 -12.80 8.72
N ALA A 210 19.15 -13.70 9.56
CA ALA A 210 19.85 -14.91 9.99
C ALA A 210 19.79 -16.06 8.96
N GLY A 211 19.08 -15.89 7.84
CA GLY A 211 19.03 -16.90 6.79
C GLY A 211 18.11 -18.09 7.10
N ILE A 212 17.14 -17.93 7.99
CA ILE A 212 16.25 -19.02 8.42
C ILE A 212 14.79 -18.70 8.11
N ILE A 213 13.86 -19.63 8.34
CA ILE A 213 12.44 -19.45 7.99
C ILE A 213 11.67 -18.82 9.16
N PRO A 214 11.14 -17.58 9.03
CA PRO A 214 10.27 -17.00 10.05
C PRO A 214 8.89 -17.66 10.07
N ILE A 215 8.39 -17.94 11.28
CA ILE A 215 7.00 -18.28 11.58
C ILE A 215 6.33 -17.04 12.18
N TYR A 216 5.49 -16.37 11.42
CA TYR A 216 4.97 -15.04 11.72
C TYR A 216 3.49 -15.07 12.14
N TRP A 217 3.15 -14.19 13.08
CA TRP A 217 1.78 -13.77 13.40
C TRP A 217 1.84 -12.33 13.90
N GLY A 218 0.92 -11.46 13.45
CA GLY A 218 0.93 -10.04 13.76
C GLY A 218 0.03 -9.30 12.77
N SER A 219 0.61 -8.53 11.86
CA SER A 219 -0.12 -7.91 10.75
C SER A 219 -0.64 -8.93 9.74
N LYS A 220 -1.92 -8.81 9.35
CA LYS A 220 -2.50 -9.59 8.25
C LYS A 220 -1.98 -9.19 6.87
N ASN A 221 -1.36 -8.01 6.78
CA ASN A 221 -0.84 -7.44 5.54
C ASN A 221 0.63 -7.84 5.30
N ILE A 222 1.17 -8.83 6.02
CA ILE A 222 2.59 -9.20 5.97
C ILE A 222 3.09 -9.52 4.54
N TYR A 223 2.22 -10.10 3.70
CA TYR A 223 2.56 -10.45 2.32
C TYR A 223 2.64 -9.25 1.37
N ASP A 224 2.19 -8.06 1.81
CA ASP A 224 2.44 -6.82 1.06
C ASP A 224 3.90 -6.36 1.18
N TYR A 225 4.63 -6.88 2.17
CA TYR A 225 5.99 -6.46 2.52
C TYR A 225 7.02 -7.57 2.39
N PHE A 226 6.61 -8.84 2.44
CA PHE A 226 7.49 -9.99 2.37
C PHE A 226 6.95 -11.08 1.45
N ASN A 227 7.85 -11.82 0.81
CA ASN A 227 7.48 -12.94 -0.04
C ASN A 227 6.75 -14.04 0.75
N LYS A 228 5.52 -14.35 0.34
CA LYS A 228 4.72 -15.45 0.91
C LYS A 228 5.37 -16.83 0.76
N GLU A 229 6.31 -16.99 -0.18
CA GLU A 229 7.09 -18.22 -0.35
C GLU A 229 8.31 -18.29 0.56
N ARG A 230 8.72 -17.18 1.20
CA ARG A 230 9.92 -17.09 2.06
C ARG A 230 9.60 -17.19 3.55
N ILE A 231 8.35 -17.00 3.94
CA ILE A 231 7.90 -16.98 5.34
C ILE A 231 6.68 -17.89 5.53
N LEU A 232 6.46 -18.34 6.76
CA LEU A 232 5.23 -19.03 7.15
C LEU A 232 4.40 -18.09 8.02
N ALA A 233 3.28 -17.56 7.53
CA ALA A 233 2.45 -16.63 8.31
C ALA A 233 1.07 -17.19 8.64
N LEU A 234 0.60 -16.91 9.85
CA LEU A 234 -0.78 -17.08 10.28
C LEU A 234 -1.51 -15.76 10.06
N LEU A 235 -2.51 -15.76 9.18
CA LEU A 235 -3.27 -14.59 8.77
C LEU A 235 -4.58 -14.42 9.53
N GLU A 236 -4.96 -15.34 10.41
CA GLU A 236 -6.23 -15.25 11.15
C GLU A 236 -6.07 -14.80 12.62
N ASN A 237 -7.14 -14.21 13.15
CA ASN A 237 -7.20 -13.76 14.53
C ASN A 237 -8.36 -14.35 15.31
N ASP A 238 -9.43 -14.78 14.66
CA ASP A 238 -10.47 -15.54 15.34
C ASP A 238 -9.91 -16.89 15.82
N ASN A 239 -10.31 -17.39 16.99
CA ASN A 239 -9.74 -18.63 17.54
C ASN A 239 -10.03 -19.85 16.66
N ILE A 240 -11.21 -19.91 16.04
CA ILE A 240 -11.65 -21.07 15.24
C ILE A 240 -10.84 -21.11 13.94
N GLU A 241 -10.79 -20.00 13.22
CA GLU A 241 -10.06 -19.89 11.96
C GLU A 241 -8.55 -20.00 12.17
N LEU A 242 -8.03 -19.39 13.25
CA LEU A 242 -6.63 -19.51 13.63
C LEU A 242 -6.23 -20.95 13.96
N ASP A 243 -7.08 -21.73 14.65
CA ASP A 243 -6.77 -23.14 14.93
C ASP A 243 -6.66 -23.97 13.64
N ILE A 244 -7.46 -23.65 12.61
CA ILE A 244 -7.34 -24.28 11.29
C ILE A 244 -6.00 -23.93 10.65
N GLU A 245 -5.59 -22.65 10.69
CA GLU A 245 -4.28 -22.23 10.16
C GLU A 245 -3.11 -22.84 10.95
N ILE A 246 -3.20 -22.92 12.28
CA ILE A 246 -2.18 -23.56 13.13
C ILE A 246 -2.01 -25.03 12.73
N ASN A 247 -3.10 -25.76 12.47
CA ASN A 247 -3.02 -27.15 12.03
C ASN A 247 -2.33 -27.29 10.67
N LYS A 248 -2.64 -26.41 9.71
CA LYS A 248 -1.95 -26.34 8.42
C LYS A 248 -0.47 -25.99 8.59
N LEU A 249 -0.16 -25.05 9.48
CA LEU A 249 1.21 -24.66 9.81
C LEU A 249 2.01 -25.83 10.40
N ILE A 250 1.43 -26.59 11.33
CA ILE A 250 2.07 -27.79 11.91
C ILE A 250 2.41 -28.82 10.82
N GLN A 251 1.48 -29.09 9.90
CA GLN A 251 1.73 -29.97 8.74
C GLN A 251 2.87 -29.43 7.88
N LYS A 252 2.88 -28.12 7.61
CA LYS A 252 3.90 -27.47 6.79
C LYS A 252 5.28 -27.48 7.43
N ILE A 253 5.38 -27.21 8.73
CA ILE A 253 6.63 -27.29 9.49
C ILE A 253 7.17 -28.72 9.45
N ASN A 254 6.32 -29.74 9.67
CA ASN A 254 6.73 -31.15 9.59
C ASN A 254 7.24 -31.53 8.19
N GLN A 255 6.61 -31.04 7.13
CA GLN A 255 7.06 -31.26 5.76
C GLN A 255 8.44 -30.65 5.55
N ILE A 256 8.59 -29.35 5.84
CA ILE A 256 9.83 -28.61 5.57
C ILE A 256 10.99 -29.11 6.44
N LYS A 257 10.73 -29.38 7.73
CA LYS A 257 11.75 -29.86 8.67
C LYS A 257 12.42 -31.16 8.19
N ASN A 258 11.68 -32.03 7.52
CA ASN A 258 12.13 -33.35 7.08
C ASN A 258 12.54 -33.40 5.59
N ASP A 259 12.56 -32.26 4.91
CA ASP A 259 12.94 -32.13 3.50
C ASP A 259 13.94 -30.99 3.34
N ASP A 260 15.23 -31.34 3.41
CA ASP A 260 16.34 -30.39 3.30
C ASP A 260 16.32 -29.63 1.96
N LYS A 261 15.86 -30.26 0.87
CA LYS A 261 15.76 -29.60 -0.43
C LYS A 261 14.65 -28.55 -0.42
N LEU A 262 13.51 -28.87 0.18
CA LEU A 262 12.42 -27.90 0.34
C LEU A 262 12.81 -26.76 1.28
N TRP A 263 13.52 -27.05 2.38
CA TRP A 263 14.02 -26.00 3.26
C TRP A 263 14.99 -25.07 2.52
N LEU A 264 15.96 -25.62 1.79
CA LEU A 264 16.93 -24.87 0.99
C LEU A 264 16.25 -24.05 -0.12
N ASP A 265 15.21 -24.59 -0.77
CA ASP A 265 14.41 -23.84 -1.75
C ASP A 265 13.78 -22.60 -1.09
N ILE A 266 13.08 -22.79 0.02
CA ILE A 266 12.38 -21.70 0.73
C ILE A 266 13.35 -20.61 1.20
N VAL A 267 14.45 -20.95 1.88
CA VAL A 267 15.34 -19.92 2.46
C VAL A 267 16.07 -19.08 1.41
N ASN A 268 16.25 -19.64 0.20
CA ASN A 268 16.89 -18.95 -0.92
C ASN A 268 15.89 -18.21 -1.82
N LYS A 269 14.57 -18.26 -1.53
CA LYS A 269 13.60 -17.37 -2.17
C LYS A 269 13.89 -15.91 -1.79
N SER A 270 13.59 -15.00 -2.71
CA SER A 270 13.63 -13.56 -2.46
C SER A 270 12.82 -13.18 -1.22
N CYS A 271 13.31 -12.23 -0.42
CA CYS A 271 12.56 -11.68 0.71
C CYS A 271 11.48 -10.70 0.28
N TYR A 272 11.55 -10.16 -0.95
CA TYR A 272 10.64 -9.13 -1.45
C TYR A 272 9.30 -9.73 -1.88
N PRO A 273 8.18 -8.99 -1.69
CA PRO A 273 6.87 -9.43 -2.16
C PRO A 273 6.89 -9.65 -3.67
N LEU A 274 5.97 -10.46 -4.17
CA LEU A 274 5.86 -10.76 -5.61
C LEU A 274 4.78 -9.89 -6.27
N ASN A 275 5.02 -9.45 -7.50
CA ASN A 275 4.06 -8.70 -8.32
C ASN A 275 3.14 -9.66 -9.10
N ILE A 276 2.26 -9.10 -9.93
CA ILE A 276 1.32 -9.90 -10.75
C ILE A 276 1.99 -10.81 -11.78
N LEU A 277 3.24 -10.51 -12.16
CA LEU A 277 4.07 -11.31 -13.06
C LEU A 277 4.91 -12.37 -12.32
N GLU A 278 4.71 -12.54 -11.00
CA GLU A 278 5.48 -13.45 -10.14
C GLU A 278 6.97 -13.02 -9.98
N GLU A 279 7.27 -11.73 -10.20
CA GLU A 279 8.61 -11.14 -10.03
C GLU A 279 8.70 -10.31 -8.74
N ASN A 280 9.91 -9.94 -8.32
CA ASN A 280 10.10 -9.06 -7.17
C ASN A 280 9.37 -7.72 -7.36
N ALA A 281 8.40 -7.47 -6.50
CA ALA A 281 7.69 -6.21 -6.42
C ALA A 281 8.45 -5.19 -5.59
N ASN A 282 8.16 -3.92 -5.83
CA ASN A 282 8.55 -2.86 -4.91
C ASN A 282 7.82 -3.06 -3.57
N PHE A 283 8.60 -3.06 -2.50
CA PHE A 283 8.12 -2.97 -1.12
C PHE A 283 8.28 -1.52 -0.62
N ARG A 284 7.59 -1.19 0.47
CA ARG A 284 7.64 0.15 1.06
C ARG A 284 9.04 0.47 1.58
N LYS A 285 9.59 1.60 1.15
CA LYS A 285 10.91 2.13 1.50
C LYS A 285 10.80 3.49 2.18
N ILE A 286 11.93 4.00 2.67
CA ILE A 286 12.01 5.34 3.27
C ILE A 286 11.57 6.42 2.27
N ASP A 287 11.86 6.27 0.99
CA ASP A 287 11.46 7.25 -0.02
C ASP A 287 9.95 7.34 -0.22
N ASP A 288 9.22 6.23 -0.04
CA ASP A 288 7.76 6.27 -0.02
C ASP A 288 7.25 7.05 1.20
N VAL A 289 7.87 6.85 2.37
CA VAL A 289 7.55 7.59 3.60
C VAL A 289 7.83 9.08 3.42
N VAL A 290 8.96 9.46 2.81
CA VAL A 290 9.28 10.86 2.47
C VAL A 290 8.22 11.44 1.54
N SER A 291 7.86 10.72 0.47
CA SER A 291 6.85 11.14 -0.50
C SER A 291 5.51 11.42 0.17
N ASP A 292 5.07 10.49 1.03
CA ASP A 292 3.80 10.61 1.73
C ASP A 292 3.80 11.79 2.73
N ILE A 293 4.91 12.03 3.46
CA ILE A 293 5.06 13.19 4.35
C ILE A 293 5.04 14.50 3.58
N LYS A 294 5.76 14.57 2.45
CA LYS A 294 5.76 15.78 1.60
C LYS A 294 4.37 16.09 1.08
N ASN A 295 3.60 15.06 0.70
CA ASN A 295 2.21 15.23 0.27
C ASN A 295 1.31 15.71 1.41
N LEU A 296 1.41 15.09 2.59
CA LEU A 296 0.63 15.47 3.78
C LEU A 296 0.90 16.91 4.22
N LEU A 297 2.18 17.25 4.40
CA LEU A 297 2.62 18.55 4.92
C LEU A 297 2.75 19.61 3.84
N LYS A 298 2.45 19.27 2.58
CA LYS A 298 2.48 20.21 1.47
C LYS A 298 3.85 20.86 1.30
N ILE A 299 4.90 20.04 1.39
CA ILE A 299 6.28 20.50 1.21
C ILE A 299 6.61 20.48 -0.29
N ASP A 300 7.30 21.51 -0.77
CA ASP A 300 7.75 21.70 -2.16
C ASP A 300 6.65 21.78 -3.25
N ASN A 301 5.37 21.71 -2.90
CA ASN A 301 4.28 21.85 -3.88
C ASN A 301 3.92 23.34 -4.08
N LYS A 302 3.65 23.72 -5.34
CA LYS A 302 3.31 25.11 -5.72
C LYS A 302 1.84 25.27 -6.14
N ASN A 303 1.24 24.23 -6.72
CA ASN A 303 -0.19 24.15 -7.07
C ASN A 303 -0.79 22.89 -6.44
N TYR A 304 -1.96 23.01 -5.80
CA TYR A 304 -2.54 21.94 -4.98
C TYR A 304 -3.96 21.59 -5.37
N TYR A 305 -4.25 20.28 -5.38
CA TYR A 305 -5.59 19.73 -5.17
C TYR A 305 -5.73 19.35 -3.70
N ASN A 306 -6.21 20.29 -2.87
CA ASN A 306 -6.11 20.23 -1.40
C ASN A 306 -6.68 18.96 -0.74
N SER A 307 -7.52 18.21 -1.44
CA SER A 307 -8.24 17.05 -0.89
C SER A 307 -7.88 15.73 -1.58
N ILE A 308 -6.98 15.74 -2.56
CA ILE A 308 -6.52 14.51 -3.25
C ILE A 308 -5.33 13.92 -2.49
N SER A 309 -5.38 12.62 -2.24
CA SER A 309 -4.29 11.90 -1.57
C SER A 309 -3.17 11.54 -2.54
N LYS A 310 -3.52 11.07 -3.75
CA LYS A 310 -2.58 10.69 -4.80
C LYS A 310 -3.27 10.65 -6.17
N ILE A 311 -2.52 10.94 -7.22
CA ILE A 311 -2.92 10.75 -8.62
C ILE A 311 -2.16 9.55 -9.19
N TYR A 312 -2.88 8.65 -9.85
CA TYR A 312 -2.32 7.50 -10.53
C TYR A 312 -2.53 7.60 -12.03
N THR A 313 -1.57 7.10 -12.81
CA THR A 313 -1.71 7.00 -14.27
C THR A 313 -1.26 5.63 -14.74
N ILE A 314 -2.10 4.97 -15.54
CA ILE A 314 -1.82 3.68 -16.16
C ILE A 314 -0.94 3.91 -17.39
N THR A 315 0.37 4.01 -17.17
CA THR A 315 1.34 4.11 -18.26
C THR A 315 2.73 3.65 -17.80
N ASN A 316 3.53 3.21 -18.74
CA ASN A 316 4.95 2.90 -18.55
C ASN A 316 5.71 3.50 -19.73
N LYS A 317 6.80 4.22 -19.42
CA LYS A 317 7.64 4.87 -20.42
C LYS A 317 8.23 3.90 -21.45
N GLU A 318 8.54 2.66 -21.04
CA GLU A 318 9.09 1.63 -21.92
C GLU A 318 8.08 1.16 -22.98
N PHE A 319 6.80 1.06 -22.61
CA PHE A 319 5.75 0.58 -23.51
C PHE A 319 5.06 1.71 -24.30
N GLU A 320 4.99 2.91 -23.73
CA GLU A 320 4.23 4.03 -24.27
C GLU A 320 4.96 5.38 -24.04
N ASN A 321 6.18 5.52 -24.55
CA ASN A 321 7.00 6.71 -24.32
C ASN A 321 6.28 8.04 -24.66
N ASP A 322 5.56 8.11 -25.78
CA ASP A 322 4.88 9.35 -26.20
C ASP A 322 3.73 9.72 -25.27
N ASN A 323 2.85 8.77 -24.94
CA ASN A 323 1.74 8.99 -24.02
C ASN A 323 2.26 9.31 -22.62
N TYR A 324 3.26 8.57 -22.12
CA TYR A 324 3.93 8.85 -20.85
C TYR A 324 4.47 10.28 -20.79
N ASN A 325 5.21 10.71 -21.80
CA ASN A 325 5.79 12.06 -21.83
C ASN A 325 4.71 13.14 -21.91
N SER A 326 3.60 12.89 -22.62
CA SER A 326 2.46 13.80 -22.70
C SER A 326 1.78 13.97 -21.33
N VAL A 327 1.36 12.87 -20.68
CA VAL A 327 0.69 12.91 -19.37
C VAL A 327 1.61 13.45 -18.28
N SER A 328 2.88 13.07 -18.29
CA SER A 328 3.90 13.57 -17.36
C SER A 328 4.13 15.07 -17.52
N LYS A 329 4.25 15.55 -18.76
CA LYS A 329 4.40 16.99 -19.04
C LYS A 329 3.22 17.77 -18.47
N PHE A 330 1.98 17.38 -18.76
CA PHE A 330 0.87 18.19 -18.29
C PHE A 330 0.71 18.13 -16.77
N LEU A 331 0.89 16.95 -16.13
CA LEU A 331 0.74 16.84 -14.68
C LEU A 331 1.83 17.62 -13.93
N LEU A 332 3.10 17.43 -14.33
CA LEU A 332 4.23 17.95 -13.58
C LEU A 332 4.64 19.37 -13.98
N LYS A 333 4.45 19.76 -15.25
CA LYS A 333 4.83 21.08 -15.75
C LYS A 333 3.63 22.01 -15.89
N ASP A 334 2.60 21.58 -16.60
CA ASP A 334 1.49 22.48 -16.95
C ASP A 334 0.56 22.72 -15.74
N LEU A 335 0.26 21.68 -14.96
CA LEU A 335 -0.44 21.78 -13.68
C LEU A 335 0.49 22.06 -12.50
N ASN A 336 1.81 21.92 -12.71
CA ASN A 336 2.86 22.18 -11.71
C ASN A 336 2.66 21.37 -10.41
N LEU A 337 2.25 20.10 -10.56
CA LEU A 337 2.15 19.15 -9.46
C LEU A 337 3.54 18.59 -9.14
N ASN A 338 3.83 18.42 -7.85
CA ASN A 338 5.04 17.74 -7.43
C ASN A 338 4.99 16.26 -7.84
N GLU A 339 6.14 15.71 -8.24
CA GLU A 339 6.29 14.29 -8.61
C GLU A 339 5.83 13.33 -7.52
N ASN A 340 5.95 13.72 -6.25
CA ASN A 340 5.47 12.94 -5.11
C ASN A 340 3.96 12.73 -5.13
N PHE A 341 3.20 13.57 -5.84
CA PHE A 341 1.75 13.48 -5.91
C PHE A 341 1.25 12.53 -7.01
N VAL A 342 2.13 12.16 -7.95
CA VAL A 342 1.79 11.39 -9.16
C VAL A 342 2.51 10.06 -9.14
N LYS A 343 1.80 8.97 -9.37
CA LYS A 343 2.36 7.62 -9.50
C LYS A 343 1.99 7.01 -10.84
N PHE A 344 3.00 6.80 -11.67
CA PHE A 344 2.86 6.06 -12.93
C PHE A 344 2.98 4.56 -12.64
N MET A 345 1.98 3.77 -13.02
CA MET A 345 1.97 2.34 -12.72
C MET A 345 1.27 1.54 -13.83
N CYS A 346 2.04 0.67 -14.46
CA CYS A 346 1.58 -0.23 -15.52
C CYS A 346 2.51 -1.47 -15.50
N PRO A 347 2.32 -2.38 -14.52
CA PRO A 347 3.19 -3.53 -14.33
C PRO A 347 3.07 -4.57 -15.44
N THR A 348 2.01 -4.55 -16.24
CA THR A 348 1.84 -5.46 -17.37
C THR A 348 1.44 -4.70 -18.62
N TYR A 349 1.75 -5.30 -19.78
CA TYR A 349 1.38 -4.80 -21.09
C TYR A 349 0.99 -5.98 -21.98
N LYS A 350 0.30 -5.71 -23.09
CA LYS A 350 -0.27 -6.75 -23.97
C LYS A 350 0.71 -7.87 -24.38
N ASN A 351 1.98 -7.53 -24.59
CA ASN A 351 3.07 -8.46 -24.94
C ASN A 351 3.65 -9.22 -23.74
N LEU A 352 3.40 -8.78 -22.50
CA LEU A 352 3.81 -9.45 -21.26
C LEU A 352 2.76 -10.42 -20.73
N ILE A 353 1.51 -10.33 -21.21
CA ILE A 353 0.47 -11.28 -20.86
C ILE A 353 0.80 -12.64 -21.51
N THR A 354 1.30 -13.59 -20.72
CA THR A 354 1.53 -14.99 -21.16
C THR A 354 0.23 -15.77 -21.28
N ASP A 355 0.24 -16.96 -21.90
CA ASP A 355 -0.92 -17.86 -21.91
C ASP A 355 -1.31 -18.32 -20.51
N LYS A 356 -0.32 -18.62 -19.65
CA LYS A 356 -0.54 -18.96 -18.25
C LYS A 356 -1.30 -17.83 -17.52
N LEU A 357 -0.86 -16.58 -17.70
CA LEU A 357 -1.49 -15.43 -17.06
C LEU A 357 -2.88 -15.14 -17.64
N PHE A 358 -3.04 -15.24 -18.96
CA PHE A 358 -4.32 -15.05 -19.63
C PHE A 358 -5.36 -16.06 -19.14
N ASN A 359 -5.01 -17.35 -19.16
CA ASN A 359 -5.90 -18.44 -18.75
C ASN A 359 -6.21 -18.44 -17.24
N LYS A 360 -5.37 -17.80 -16.42
CA LYS A 360 -5.64 -17.60 -14.99
C LYS A 360 -6.84 -16.69 -14.77
N TYR A 361 -6.95 -15.61 -15.54
CA TYR A 361 -7.96 -14.56 -15.35
C TYR A 361 -9.12 -14.62 -16.36
N PHE A 362 -9.00 -15.44 -17.40
CA PHE A 362 -10.06 -15.69 -18.37
C PHE A 362 -10.63 -17.10 -18.20
N LYS A 363 -11.87 -17.20 -17.70
CA LYS A 363 -12.65 -18.45 -17.60
C LYS A 363 -13.83 -18.37 -18.58
N SER A 364 -14.22 -19.51 -19.17
CA SER A 364 -15.09 -19.63 -20.36
C SER A 364 -16.39 -18.79 -20.38
N ILE A 365 -16.90 -18.59 -21.59
CA ILE A 365 -17.99 -17.67 -21.94
C ILE A 365 -19.36 -18.31 -21.64
N ASN A 366 -20.04 -17.78 -20.63
CA ASN A 366 -21.51 -17.69 -20.65
C ASN A 366 -21.88 -16.21 -20.46
N LEU A 367 -21.40 -15.36 -21.38
CA LEU A 367 -21.77 -13.95 -21.39
C LEU A 367 -23.08 -13.80 -22.14
N SER A 368 -24.03 -13.07 -21.54
CA SER A 368 -25.21 -12.59 -22.24
C SER A 368 -24.78 -11.76 -23.47
N PRO A 369 -25.47 -11.86 -24.63
CA PRO A 369 -25.20 -11.07 -25.84
C PRO A 369 -25.17 -9.54 -25.62
N LYS A 370 -25.59 -9.06 -24.45
CA LYS A 370 -25.65 -7.65 -24.04
C LYS A 370 -24.27 -6.97 -23.91
N PHE A 371 -23.19 -7.71 -23.62
CA PHE A 371 -21.91 -7.10 -23.25
C PHE A 371 -20.80 -7.25 -24.30
N LEU A 372 -20.51 -8.46 -24.76
CA LEU A 372 -19.45 -8.69 -25.74
C LEU A 372 -19.70 -10.01 -26.50
N ASN A 373 -19.60 -9.97 -27.83
CA ASN A 373 -19.78 -11.13 -28.71
C ASN A 373 -18.44 -11.75 -29.17
N ARG A 374 -17.33 -11.38 -28.54
CA ARG A 374 -15.97 -11.89 -28.82
C ARG A 374 -15.20 -12.14 -27.54
N ASN A 375 -14.09 -12.87 -27.64
CA ASN A 375 -13.11 -12.92 -26.57
C ASN A 375 -12.48 -11.55 -26.32
N ILE A 376 -12.12 -11.30 -25.06
CA ILE A 376 -11.31 -10.16 -24.67
C ILE A 376 -9.90 -10.27 -25.29
N LYS A 377 -9.34 -9.14 -25.71
CA LYS A 377 -7.98 -9.01 -26.22
C LYS A 377 -6.96 -9.04 -25.06
N ARG A 378 -5.69 -9.31 -25.36
CA ARG A 378 -4.61 -9.21 -24.35
C ARG A 378 -4.43 -7.78 -23.85
N SER A 379 -4.56 -6.81 -24.74
CA SER A 379 -4.59 -5.38 -24.40
C SER A 379 -5.67 -5.03 -23.38
N GLU A 380 -6.90 -5.51 -23.58
CA GLU A 380 -8.02 -5.26 -22.67
C GLU A 380 -7.84 -5.96 -21.32
N LEU A 381 -7.33 -7.20 -21.31
CA LEU A 381 -6.95 -7.89 -20.07
C LEU A 381 -5.81 -7.16 -19.34
N SER A 382 -4.82 -6.67 -20.07
CA SER A 382 -3.72 -5.87 -19.50
C SER A 382 -4.25 -4.62 -18.81
N LEU A 383 -5.18 -3.90 -19.43
CA LEU A 383 -5.76 -2.68 -18.86
C LEU A 383 -6.49 -2.96 -17.53
N ILE A 384 -7.35 -3.98 -17.47
CA ILE A 384 -8.06 -4.33 -16.23
C ILE A 384 -7.11 -4.79 -15.12
N LEU A 385 -6.04 -5.52 -15.45
CA LEU A 385 -5.03 -5.95 -14.48
C LEU A 385 -4.19 -4.76 -13.96
N ASN A 386 -3.82 -3.82 -14.83
CA ASN A 386 -3.14 -2.60 -14.42
C ASN A 386 -4.03 -1.72 -13.53
N TYR A 387 -5.31 -1.59 -13.88
CA TYR A 387 -6.28 -0.86 -13.07
C TYR A 387 -6.44 -1.52 -11.69
N LYS A 388 -6.61 -2.85 -11.65
CA LYS A 388 -6.65 -3.62 -10.40
C LYS A 388 -5.41 -3.38 -9.54
N THR A 389 -4.22 -3.38 -10.15
CA THR A 389 -2.95 -3.14 -9.43
C THR A 389 -2.92 -1.76 -8.78
N ILE A 390 -3.49 -0.72 -9.42
CA ILE A 390 -3.66 0.61 -8.81
C ILE A 390 -4.56 0.54 -7.58
N LEU A 391 -5.71 -0.14 -7.68
CA LEU A 391 -6.62 -0.28 -6.55
C LEU A 391 -5.94 -1.04 -5.39
N GLU A 392 -5.19 -2.10 -5.69
CA GLU A 392 -4.40 -2.84 -4.71
C GLU A 392 -3.33 -1.97 -4.06
N ASP A 393 -2.61 -1.15 -4.82
CA ASP A 393 -1.60 -0.23 -4.27
C ASP A 393 -2.22 0.83 -3.37
N ILE A 394 -3.42 1.34 -3.72
CA ILE A 394 -4.16 2.28 -2.88
C ILE A 394 -4.58 1.59 -1.57
N VAL A 395 -5.23 0.43 -1.64
CA VAL A 395 -5.68 -0.31 -0.44
C VAL A 395 -4.50 -0.76 0.42
N LYS A 396 -3.37 -1.11 -0.19
CA LYS A 396 -2.13 -1.46 0.51
C LYS A 396 -1.54 -0.29 1.30
N ASN A 397 -1.66 0.94 0.81
CA ASN A 397 -0.98 2.09 1.41
C ASN A 397 -1.89 3.04 2.19
N TYR A 398 -3.20 3.03 1.96
CA TYR A 398 -4.15 4.01 2.52
C TYR A 398 -5.34 3.35 3.23
N LYS A 399 -6.02 4.09 4.11
CA LYS A 399 -7.32 3.73 4.72
C LYS A 399 -8.43 4.73 4.45
N SER A 400 -8.11 5.86 3.83
CA SER A 400 -9.06 6.92 3.50
C SER A 400 -8.48 7.82 2.39
N GLY A 401 -9.29 8.77 1.94
CA GLY A 401 -8.87 9.82 1.01
C GLY A 401 -9.52 9.74 -0.36
N LEU A 402 -9.11 10.67 -1.23
CA LEU A 402 -9.59 10.80 -2.59
C LEU A 402 -8.45 10.52 -3.57
N PHE A 403 -8.73 9.76 -4.62
CA PHE A 403 -7.72 9.34 -5.58
C PHE A 403 -8.20 9.63 -6.99
N ILE A 404 -7.30 10.08 -7.86
CA ILE A 404 -7.60 10.22 -9.28
C ILE A 404 -6.83 9.14 -10.03
N ILE A 405 -7.51 8.42 -10.92
CA ILE A 405 -6.92 7.40 -11.79
C ILE A 405 -7.10 7.85 -13.24
N PHE A 406 -6.00 7.86 -13.97
CA PHE A 406 -5.94 8.23 -15.37
C PHE A 406 -5.49 7.08 -16.26
N GLU A 407 -6.08 6.94 -17.45
CA GLU A 407 -5.48 6.23 -18.58
C GLU A 407 -4.38 7.08 -19.23
N SER A 408 -3.53 6.49 -20.08
CA SER A 408 -2.33 7.15 -20.60
C SER A 408 -2.61 8.25 -21.63
N ASP A 409 -3.79 8.25 -22.24
CA ASP A 409 -4.14 9.11 -23.38
C ASP A 409 -5.01 10.31 -23.02
N ILE A 410 -5.06 10.69 -21.74
CA ILE A 410 -5.80 11.88 -21.32
C ILE A 410 -5.05 13.18 -21.60
N LEU A 411 -5.80 14.23 -21.92
CA LEU A 411 -5.32 15.59 -22.06
C LEU A 411 -6.20 16.56 -21.26
N PRO A 412 -5.67 17.70 -20.79
CA PRO A 412 -6.48 18.75 -20.16
C PRO A 412 -7.47 19.35 -21.17
N ASN A 413 -8.65 19.74 -20.69
CA ASN A 413 -9.71 20.38 -21.48
C ASN A 413 -10.08 21.74 -20.87
N LYS A 414 -11.05 22.44 -21.45
CA LYS A 414 -11.40 23.85 -21.21
C LYS A 414 -11.69 24.23 -19.75
N ASP A 415 -12.12 23.30 -18.91
CA ASP A 415 -12.47 23.57 -17.51
C ASP A 415 -11.37 23.17 -16.52
N ILE A 416 -10.17 22.77 -16.97
CA ILE A 416 -9.10 22.26 -16.10
C ILE A 416 -8.72 23.21 -14.95
N ASN A 417 -8.76 24.52 -15.19
CA ASN A 417 -8.47 25.55 -14.19
C ASN A 417 -9.49 25.58 -13.02
N LYS A 418 -10.65 24.93 -13.18
CA LYS A 418 -11.70 24.82 -12.15
C LYS A 418 -11.62 23.51 -11.36
N LEU A 419 -10.70 22.60 -11.68
CA LEU A 419 -10.67 21.25 -11.09
C LEU A 419 -10.48 21.27 -9.57
N ASN A 420 -9.61 22.13 -9.03
CA ASN A 420 -9.41 22.21 -7.58
C ASN A 420 -10.65 22.73 -6.86
N ASP A 421 -11.28 23.77 -7.39
CA ASP A 421 -12.53 24.30 -6.85
C ASP A 421 -13.65 23.24 -6.91
N PHE A 422 -13.71 22.47 -7.99
CA PHE A 422 -14.64 21.35 -8.13
C PHE A 422 -14.41 20.29 -7.05
N ILE A 423 -13.17 19.82 -6.88
CA ILE A 423 -12.80 18.82 -5.86
C ILE A 423 -13.20 19.31 -4.46
N ASN A 424 -12.90 20.58 -4.13
CA ASN A 424 -13.28 21.16 -2.84
C ASN A 424 -14.81 21.25 -2.65
N PHE A 425 -15.57 21.44 -3.73
CA PHE A 425 -17.03 21.46 -3.70
C PHE A 425 -17.65 20.06 -3.48
N ILE A 426 -17.04 19.01 -4.04
CA ILE A 426 -17.60 17.66 -3.96
C ILE A 426 -17.11 16.83 -2.77
N LYS A 427 -15.95 17.11 -2.19
CA LYS A 427 -15.25 16.18 -1.27
C LYS A 427 -16.12 15.63 -0.13
N ASP A 428 -17.00 16.45 0.43
CA ASP A 428 -17.85 16.11 1.58
C ASP A 428 -19.25 15.61 1.17
N LYS A 429 -19.57 15.58 -0.14
CA LYS A 429 -20.86 15.08 -0.65
C LYS A 429 -20.89 13.55 -0.74
N GLU A 430 -22.08 12.97 -0.80
CA GLU A 430 -22.27 11.52 -0.88
C GLU A 430 -22.17 10.97 -2.32
N TRP A 431 -20.95 10.61 -2.73
CA TRP A 431 -20.66 9.93 -4.01
C TRP A 431 -19.57 8.87 -3.80
N ASP A 432 -19.47 7.90 -4.72
CA ASP A 432 -18.47 6.84 -4.69
C ASP A 432 -17.33 7.09 -5.70
N PHE A 433 -17.69 7.35 -6.95
CA PHE A 433 -16.73 7.78 -7.97
C PHE A 433 -17.38 8.67 -9.05
N ILE A 434 -16.56 9.52 -9.66
CA ILE A 434 -17.01 10.53 -10.64
C ILE A 434 -16.09 10.53 -11.85
N ASN A 435 -16.67 10.44 -13.04
CA ASN A 435 -15.94 10.67 -14.30
C ASN A 435 -15.67 12.16 -14.50
N LEU A 436 -14.40 12.51 -14.74
CA LEU A 436 -13.91 13.88 -14.94
C LEU A 436 -13.71 14.25 -16.42
N GLY A 437 -13.85 13.26 -17.31
CA GLY A 437 -13.67 13.40 -18.75
C GLY A 437 -14.89 13.99 -19.44
N GLU A 438 -14.70 14.34 -20.72
CA GLU A 438 -15.76 14.93 -21.51
C GLU A 438 -16.92 13.98 -21.79
N HIS A 439 -18.11 14.57 -21.84
CA HIS A 439 -19.32 13.90 -22.30
C HIS A 439 -19.40 13.96 -23.82
N HIS A 440 -19.09 12.86 -24.51
CA HIS A 440 -19.45 12.74 -25.91
C HIS A 440 -20.93 12.34 -26.05
N ASN A 441 -21.77 13.27 -26.49
CA ASN A 441 -23.17 12.98 -26.81
C ASN A 441 -23.35 12.08 -28.06
N ASN A 442 -22.29 11.89 -28.86
CA ASN A 442 -22.36 11.30 -30.20
C ASN A 442 -21.58 9.98 -30.41
N ILE A 443 -21.04 9.31 -29.38
CA ILE A 443 -20.29 8.04 -29.60
C ILE A 443 -21.19 6.95 -30.20
N PHE A 444 -22.51 7.05 -30.06
CA PHE A 444 -23.45 6.16 -30.73
C PHE A 444 -24.47 7.02 -31.47
N GLY A 445 -24.46 6.96 -32.81
CA GLY A 445 -25.41 7.67 -33.69
C GLY A 445 -26.89 7.31 -33.51
N ASN A 446 -27.24 6.59 -32.44
CA ASN A 446 -28.57 6.50 -31.87
C ASN A 446 -28.43 6.76 -30.38
N ALA A 447 -29.28 7.64 -29.87
CA ALA A 447 -29.31 7.98 -28.47
C ALA A 447 -29.34 6.69 -27.63
N SER A 448 -28.25 6.42 -26.92
CA SER A 448 -28.23 5.48 -25.79
C SER A 448 -29.08 5.99 -24.61
N ILE A 449 -30.00 6.93 -24.86
CA ILE A 449 -31.11 7.36 -23.99
C ILE A 449 -31.90 6.16 -23.47
N GLU A 450 -32.05 5.09 -24.26
CA GLU A 450 -32.69 3.86 -23.78
C GLU A 450 -31.85 3.08 -22.72
N LEU A 451 -30.53 3.33 -22.63
CA LEU A 451 -29.64 2.81 -21.57
C LEU A 451 -29.46 3.81 -20.41
N PHE A 452 -29.84 5.08 -20.59
CA PHE A 452 -29.81 6.14 -19.58
C PHE A 452 -31.04 6.12 -18.64
N GLU A 453 -31.98 5.19 -18.83
CA GLU A 453 -33.35 5.24 -18.28
C GLU A 453 -33.68 4.27 -17.14
N LYS A 454 -32.76 3.43 -16.64
CA LYS A 454 -33.10 2.44 -15.60
C LYS A 454 -32.73 2.85 -14.18
N ILE A 455 -33.26 3.98 -13.72
CA ILE A 455 -33.72 4.13 -12.34
C ILE A 455 -35.08 4.83 -12.38
N ASP A 456 -36.11 4.14 -11.90
CA ASP A 456 -37.50 4.57 -11.65
C ASP A 456 -38.02 5.78 -12.46
N ASN A 457 -38.78 5.51 -13.53
CA ASN A 457 -39.52 6.49 -14.36
C ASN A 457 -38.70 7.49 -15.23
N ASN A 458 -37.58 7.08 -15.83
CA ASN A 458 -36.85 7.85 -16.86
C ASN A 458 -36.37 9.25 -16.41
N LYS A 459 -36.07 9.44 -15.11
CA LYS A 459 -35.62 10.75 -14.57
C LYS A 459 -34.11 10.75 -14.30
N LEU A 460 -33.46 11.85 -14.68
CA LEU A 460 -32.10 12.16 -14.21
C LEU A 460 -32.09 12.20 -12.68
N ILE A 461 -31.15 11.48 -12.07
CA ILE A 461 -30.96 11.55 -10.62
C ILE A 461 -29.90 12.62 -10.33
N GLU A 462 -30.39 13.71 -9.78
CA GLU A 462 -29.67 14.88 -9.31
C GLU A 462 -29.84 14.98 -7.80
N ASP A 463 -29.37 13.95 -7.08
CA ASP A 463 -29.56 13.77 -5.63
C ASP A 463 -28.54 14.55 -4.78
N ILE A 464 -27.39 14.96 -5.36
CA ILE A 464 -26.32 15.70 -4.66
C ILE A 464 -26.02 17.10 -5.22
N THR A 465 -26.45 17.39 -6.45
CA THR A 465 -26.38 18.71 -7.10
C THR A 465 -27.61 18.95 -7.95
N ASN A 466 -27.90 20.19 -8.30
CA ASN A 466 -29.01 20.60 -9.16
C ASN A 466 -28.54 21.58 -10.26
N LYS A 467 -29.47 22.07 -11.09
CA LYS A 467 -29.18 23.02 -12.18
C LYS A 467 -28.54 24.34 -11.73
N ASP A 468 -28.78 24.75 -10.49
CA ASP A 468 -28.28 26.00 -9.92
C ASP A 468 -26.97 25.81 -9.12
N SER A 469 -26.47 24.57 -9.04
CA SER A 469 -25.23 24.26 -8.32
C SER A 469 -24.01 24.79 -9.08
N LYS A 470 -23.03 25.35 -8.35
CA LYS A 470 -21.75 25.87 -8.93
C LYS A 470 -21.09 24.85 -9.86
N TYR A 471 -21.09 23.59 -9.45
CA TYR A 471 -20.69 22.45 -10.27
C TYR A 471 -21.82 21.44 -10.27
N ARG A 472 -22.23 21.02 -11.47
CA ARG A 472 -23.32 20.06 -11.66
C ARG A 472 -22.75 18.68 -12.01
N ILE A 473 -23.20 17.67 -11.27
CA ILE A 473 -22.89 16.27 -11.50
C ILE A 473 -24.19 15.48 -11.63
N ILE A 474 -24.18 14.46 -12.49
CA ILE A 474 -25.37 13.68 -12.82
C ILE A 474 -25.09 12.20 -12.56
N ARG A 475 -25.98 11.53 -11.82
CA ARG A 475 -25.82 10.11 -11.51
C ARG A 475 -25.96 9.28 -12.79
N LYS A 476 -25.10 8.28 -12.95
CA LYS A 476 -25.12 7.34 -14.07
C LYS A 476 -25.04 5.91 -13.54
N THR A 477 -25.72 4.99 -14.22
CA THR A 477 -25.68 3.54 -13.97
C THR A 477 -24.91 2.80 -15.05
N HIS A 478 -24.37 3.53 -16.03
CA HIS A 478 -23.68 2.99 -17.18
C HIS A 478 -22.56 3.96 -17.61
N THR A 479 -21.41 3.40 -18.01
CA THR A 479 -20.24 4.16 -18.46
C THR A 479 -19.50 3.41 -19.57
N ARG A 480 -18.95 4.14 -20.55
CA ARG A 480 -18.11 3.61 -21.64
C ARG A 480 -16.73 4.26 -21.71
N CYS A 481 -16.39 5.02 -20.68
CA CYS A 481 -15.15 5.77 -20.57
C CYS A 481 -14.71 5.74 -19.12
N LEU A 482 -13.46 5.36 -18.89
CA LEU A 482 -12.84 5.25 -17.58
C LEU A 482 -11.49 5.98 -17.54
N ASP A 483 -11.26 6.83 -18.53
CA ASP A 483 -9.97 7.45 -18.81
C ASP A 483 -9.55 8.43 -17.71
N SER A 484 -10.53 9.04 -17.02
CA SER A 484 -10.28 9.96 -15.91
C SER A 484 -11.38 9.88 -14.85
N ILE A 485 -11.03 9.29 -13.71
CA ILE A 485 -11.99 9.06 -12.62
C ILE A 485 -11.41 9.53 -11.30
N ILE A 486 -12.20 10.27 -10.53
CA ILE A 486 -11.95 10.49 -9.11
C ILE A 486 -12.76 9.49 -8.27
N TRP A 487 -12.12 8.90 -7.29
CA TRP A 487 -12.66 7.87 -6.41
C TRP A 487 -12.53 8.27 -4.95
N LYS A 488 -13.51 7.85 -4.13
CA LYS A 488 -13.33 7.72 -2.68
C LYS A 488 -12.67 6.37 -2.35
N TYR A 489 -11.84 6.36 -1.31
CA TYR A 489 -11.22 5.13 -0.81
C TYR A 489 -12.23 4.00 -0.57
N ASP A 490 -13.36 4.26 0.08
CA ASP A 490 -14.34 3.21 0.40
C ASP A 490 -14.93 2.57 -0.87
N ALA A 491 -15.14 3.37 -1.92
CA ALA A 491 -15.58 2.88 -3.22
C ALA A 491 -14.50 2.03 -3.91
N ILE A 492 -13.23 2.45 -3.84
CA ILE A 492 -12.09 1.66 -4.32
C ILE A 492 -12.05 0.30 -3.63
N LYS A 493 -12.17 0.28 -2.30
CA LYS A 493 -12.14 -0.95 -1.52
C LYS A 493 -13.28 -1.89 -1.93
N LYS A 494 -14.52 -1.39 -1.98
CA LYS A 494 -15.68 -2.17 -2.43
C LYS A 494 -15.51 -2.73 -3.84
N PHE A 495 -14.97 -1.94 -4.76
CA PHE A 495 -14.76 -2.40 -6.14
C PHE A 495 -13.63 -3.42 -6.23
N LEU A 496 -12.53 -3.24 -5.49
CA LEU A 496 -11.45 -4.22 -5.41
C LEU A 496 -11.90 -5.55 -4.80
N ASP A 497 -12.69 -5.50 -3.72
CA ASP A 497 -13.29 -6.69 -3.10
C ASP A 497 -14.15 -7.45 -4.15
N TYR A 498 -15.01 -6.73 -4.88
CA TYR A 498 -15.75 -7.31 -6.00
C TYR A 498 -14.85 -7.92 -7.08
N MET A 499 -13.76 -7.25 -7.47
CA MET A 499 -12.81 -7.76 -8.45
C MET A 499 -12.09 -9.03 -7.98
N ASN A 500 -11.82 -9.16 -6.68
CA ASN A 500 -11.19 -10.34 -6.08
C ASN A 500 -12.17 -11.52 -6.01
N GLU A 501 -13.43 -11.27 -5.67
CA GLU A 501 -14.49 -12.28 -5.65
C GLU A 501 -14.93 -12.72 -7.05
N ASN A 502 -14.77 -11.85 -8.05
CA ASN A 502 -15.18 -12.07 -9.44
C ASN A 502 -13.96 -12.03 -10.38
N ASP A 503 -12.97 -12.88 -10.09
CA ASP A 503 -11.64 -12.94 -10.75
C ASP A 503 -11.65 -13.33 -12.24
N ASN A 504 -12.82 -13.58 -12.84
CA ASN A 504 -12.98 -13.80 -14.27
C ASN A 504 -13.13 -12.47 -15.01
N TYR A 505 -12.03 -11.96 -15.56
CA TYR A 505 -11.92 -10.71 -16.31
C TYR A 505 -12.18 -10.92 -17.80
N ASN A 506 -13.37 -11.45 -18.13
CA ASN A 506 -13.79 -11.73 -19.50
C ASN A 506 -14.50 -10.56 -20.20
N LEU A 507 -14.48 -9.38 -19.59
CA LEU A 507 -15.07 -8.14 -20.12
C LEU A 507 -14.02 -7.02 -20.08
N PRO A 508 -13.99 -6.15 -21.10
CA PRO A 508 -13.31 -4.86 -21.04
C PRO A 508 -13.68 -4.09 -19.76
N LEU A 509 -12.77 -3.24 -19.27
CA LEU A 509 -12.88 -2.61 -17.96
C LEU A 509 -14.17 -1.78 -17.79
N ASP A 510 -14.59 -1.05 -18.81
CA ASP A 510 -15.84 -0.27 -18.84
C ASP A 510 -17.07 -1.17 -18.64
N TYR A 511 -17.15 -2.27 -19.38
CA TYR A 511 -18.19 -3.28 -19.21
C TYR A 511 -18.14 -3.99 -17.86
N TYR A 512 -16.93 -4.24 -17.35
CA TYR A 512 -16.74 -4.86 -16.05
C TYR A 512 -17.29 -3.95 -14.93
N ILE A 513 -17.06 -2.63 -15.02
CA ILE A 513 -17.64 -1.65 -14.10
C ILE A 513 -19.17 -1.54 -14.27
N ILE A 514 -19.71 -1.59 -15.49
CA ILE A 514 -21.17 -1.62 -15.68
C ILE A 514 -21.77 -2.83 -14.93
N LYS A 515 -21.18 -4.01 -15.05
CA LYS A 515 -21.64 -5.22 -14.35
C LYS A 515 -21.55 -5.06 -12.82
N TYR A 516 -20.52 -4.38 -12.33
CA TYR A 516 -20.40 -4.02 -10.91
C TYR A 516 -21.54 -3.10 -10.46
N LEU A 517 -21.84 -2.04 -11.21
CA LEU A 517 -22.94 -1.11 -10.92
C LEU A 517 -24.32 -1.78 -10.98
N GLU A 518 -24.56 -2.69 -11.93
CA GLU A 518 -25.82 -3.44 -12.03
C GLU A 518 -26.08 -4.32 -10.80
N LYS A 519 -25.02 -4.89 -10.22
CA LYS A 519 -25.09 -5.72 -9.01
C LYS A 519 -25.15 -4.92 -7.71
N ASN A 520 -24.58 -3.70 -7.70
CA ASN A 520 -24.43 -2.88 -6.50
C ASN A 520 -25.15 -1.53 -6.69
N LYS A 521 -26.49 -1.54 -6.61
CA LYS A 521 -27.35 -0.38 -6.88
C LYS A 521 -27.18 0.77 -5.87
N ASP A 522 -26.60 0.48 -4.71
CA ASP A 522 -26.26 1.48 -3.69
C ASP A 522 -25.07 2.36 -4.10
N ILE A 523 -24.23 1.89 -5.02
CA ILE A 523 -23.09 2.66 -5.52
C ILE A 523 -23.57 3.90 -6.29
N LYS A 524 -22.99 5.03 -5.94
CA LYS A 524 -23.30 6.35 -6.48
C LYS A 524 -22.18 6.80 -7.43
N HIS A 525 -22.32 6.40 -8.69
CA HIS A 525 -21.48 6.83 -9.81
C HIS A 525 -22.05 8.09 -10.46
N TYR A 526 -21.21 9.10 -10.68
CA TYR A 526 -21.60 10.34 -11.35
C TYR A 526 -20.68 10.70 -12.50
N TRP A 527 -21.13 11.66 -13.30
CA TRP A 527 -20.29 12.40 -14.21
C TRP A 527 -20.45 13.89 -13.97
N THR A 528 -19.36 14.64 -14.16
CA THR A 528 -19.39 16.10 -14.16
C THR A 528 -19.77 16.67 -15.53
N ILE A 529 -20.60 17.72 -15.52
CA ILE A 529 -20.90 18.49 -16.73
C ILE A 529 -19.70 19.33 -17.20
N ASN A 530 -18.80 19.70 -16.28
CA ASN A 530 -17.56 20.36 -16.63
C ASN A 530 -16.59 19.38 -17.30
N ASN A 531 -15.97 19.83 -18.39
CA ASN A 531 -15.03 19.03 -19.16
C ASN A 531 -13.60 19.36 -18.67
N PHE A 532 -13.13 18.62 -17.66
CA PHE A 532 -11.77 18.79 -17.14
C PHE A 532 -10.73 18.11 -18.03
N PHE A 533 -11.08 16.94 -18.56
CA PHE A 533 -10.20 16.13 -19.40
C PHE A 533 -10.88 15.70 -20.70
N ILE A 534 -10.07 15.33 -21.69
CA ILE A 534 -10.48 14.81 -22.99
C ILE A 534 -9.64 13.58 -23.31
N ASN A 535 -10.24 12.59 -23.98
CA ASN A 535 -9.48 11.45 -24.50
C ASN A 535 -8.75 11.89 -25.78
N GLY A 536 -7.41 11.92 -25.71
CA GLY A 536 -6.55 12.33 -26.81
C GLY A 536 -6.58 11.37 -28.00
N SER A 537 -6.71 10.06 -27.77
CA SER A 537 -6.77 9.07 -28.84
C SER A 537 -8.05 9.18 -29.66
N ASN A 538 -9.20 9.22 -28.99
CA ASN A 538 -10.53 9.29 -29.62
C ASN A 538 -10.71 10.57 -30.44
N ASN A 539 -10.01 11.64 -30.07
CA ASN A 539 -10.03 12.92 -30.76
C ASN A 539 -8.85 13.10 -31.75
N GLY A 540 -8.03 12.07 -31.97
CA GLY A 540 -6.94 12.08 -32.95
C GLY A 540 -5.71 12.91 -32.55
N PHE A 541 -5.59 13.32 -31.29
CA PHE A 541 -4.44 14.07 -30.75
C PHE A 541 -3.29 13.15 -30.32
N LEU A 542 -3.58 11.90 -29.94
CA LEU A 542 -2.61 10.90 -29.51
C LEU A 542 -2.78 9.59 -30.29
N LYS A 543 -1.73 8.78 -30.36
CA LYS A 543 -1.78 7.46 -30.99
C LYS A 543 -2.39 6.43 -30.03
N THR A 544 -3.38 5.68 -30.51
CA THR A 544 -3.96 4.55 -29.75
C THR A 544 -2.96 3.39 -29.69
N ASN A 545 -2.35 3.17 -28.52
CA ASN A 545 -1.35 2.09 -28.34
C ASN A 545 -1.82 0.97 -27.38
N ILE A 546 -2.66 1.30 -26.39
CA ILE A 546 -3.12 0.35 -25.35
C ILE A 546 -4.08 -0.69 -25.92
N GLN A 547 -5.09 -0.30 -26.70
CA GLN A 547 -6.23 -1.16 -27.07
C GLN A 547 -6.11 -1.91 -28.41
N THR A 548 -5.01 -1.69 -29.13
CA THR A 548 -4.75 -2.33 -30.43
C THR A 548 -3.78 -3.49 -30.23
N ASP A 549 -4.26 -4.73 -30.34
CA ASP A 549 -3.36 -5.86 -30.53
C ASP A 549 -2.68 -5.68 -31.90
N ILE A 550 -1.35 -5.77 -31.95
CA ILE A 550 -0.64 -5.85 -33.23
C ILE A 550 -0.89 -7.27 -33.74
N ASN A 551 -1.48 -7.39 -34.93
CA ASN A 551 -1.72 -8.68 -35.59
C ASN A 551 -0.44 -9.47 -35.79
#